data_AF-A0AAJ6NUJ1-F1
#
_entry.id   AF-A0AAJ6NUJ1-F1
#
_cell.length_a   1.000
_cell.length_b   1.000
_cell.length_c   1.000
_cell.angle_alpha   90.00
_cell.angle_beta   90.00
_cell.angle_gamma   90.00
#
_symmetry.space_group_name_H-M   'P 1'
#
loop_
_entity.id
_entity.type
_entity.pdbx_description
1 polymer ?
#
loop_
_entity_poly.entity_id
_entity_poly.type
_entity_poly.pdbx_seq_one_letter_code
_entity_poly.pdbx_strand_id
1 'polypeptide(L)'
;MANKIHLNKLAEGVTAWNDWRTANPNIDVDLSGVYLVHEVSIRNQKKAWRLLSSLISLLITLFLLHTNLTDYLIVFFENNPFFKVNFSAIAEMALYITIRFSLFLMIMLTVFPGLELMLNYSKGKLNLININMNKVNLYGTDLKGVDLRYADLNWADLRNSNLSYLEAVGANLSYANFTGACIANWNIDSSTNLNNIKCDYIYYQFNYELNKFDQRRPIDINSIFAPNEFTERIKITEKALETIDLTFTDGIDWKAFFKSFNELRQQYPEHKIDIQGIERKSNTLIVRLDVNIESDINTFVIKGSLETGFKEVYENQLKLLEAQYRRELQAKDDDIIFYRHQSTNLLEIIRQQTTRPITVEHIMSEIYNNDFKEVNIGNFANKNSDYAQQQANQYIHISEQKQTLAEAAAKIQRLLKELEQNKPAANENEKICYVNDETTPNFKRRVIGALQGGSEAAIEEFLDNSYINIGKAIIKGWIKPN
;
A
#
# COMPACT_ATOMS: atom_id res chain seq x y z
N MET A 1 28.77 -31.06 -7.83
CA MET A 1 28.62 -30.75 -9.26
C MET A 1 27.34 -31.41 -9.69
N ALA A 2 26.38 -30.64 -10.22
CA ALA A 2 25.08 -31.15 -10.64
C ALA A 2 25.16 -32.40 -11.54
N ASN A 3 24.15 -33.24 -11.41
CA ASN A 3 24.02 -34.43 -12.22
C ASN A 3 23.64 -34.06 -13.66
N LYS A 4 24.46 -34.51 -14.62
CA LYS A 4 24.26 -34.22 -16.05
C LYS A 4 22.95 -34.79 -16.60
N ILE A 5 22.48 -35.92 -16.08
CA ILE A 5 21.22 -36.55 -16.51
C ILE A 5 20.05 -35.67 -16.08
N HIS A 6 20.05 -35.18 -14.83
CA HIS A 6 19.01 -34.28 -14.34
C HIS A 6 19.00 -32.97 -15.13
N LEU A 7 20.16 -32.36 -15.38
CA LEU A 7 20.24 -31.15 -16.21
C LEU A 7 19.72 -31.36 -17.64
N ASN A 8 20.04 -32.49 -18.26
CA ASN A 8 19.50 -32.82 -19.58
C ASN A 8 17.98 -32.97 -19.53
N LYS A 9 17.46 -33.58 -18.47
CA LYS A 9 16.02 -33.76 -18.33
C LYS A 9 15.30 -32.45 -18.10
N LEU A 10 15.86 -31.54 -17.30
CA LEU A 10 15.33 -30.20 -17.11
C LEU A 10 15.30 -29.40 -18.42
N ALA A 11 16.34 -29.55 -19.24
CA ALA A 11 16.43 -28.94 -20.56
C ALA A 11 15.38 -29.49 -21.56
N GLU A 12 14.70 -30.60 -21.27
CA GLU A 12 13.57 -31.04 -22.09
C GLU A 12 12.29 -30.23 -21.84
N GLY A 13 12.26 -29.41 -20.79
CA GLY A 13 11.13 -28.53 -20.44
C GLY A 13 10.32 -29.05 -19.25
N VAL A 14 9.45 -28.18 -18.73
CA VAL A 14 8.66 -28.44 -17.50
C VAL A 14 7.80 -29.69 -17.61
N THR A 15 7.07 -29.88 -18.71
CA THR A 15 6.20 -31.05 -18.89
C THR A 15 7.00 -32.36 -18.82
N ALA A 16 8.08 -32.45 -19.60
CA ALA A 16 8.94 -33.64 -19.62
C ALA A 16 9.59 -33.91 -18.27
N TRP A 17 9.97 -32.85 -17.54
CA TRP A 17 10.48 -32.95 -16.18
C TRP A 17 9.44 -33.49 -15.21
N ASN A 18 8.22 -32.95 -15.23
CA ASN A 18 7.13 -33.34 -14.35
C ASN A 18 6.69 -34.80 -14.58
N ASP A 19 6.58 -35.22 -15.84
CA ASP A 19 6.29 -36.62 -16.20
C ASP A 19 7.37 -37.56 -15.66
N TRP A 20 8.64 -37.15 -15.78
CA TRP A 20 9.77 -37.92 -15.27
C TRP A 20 9.81 -37.99 -13.75
N ARG A 21 9.53 -36.88 -13.05
CA ARG A 21 9.41 -36.87 -11.58
C ARG A 21 8.29 -37.77 -11.10
N THR A 22 7.16 -37.78 -11.81
CA THR A 22 6.01 -38.64 -11.51
C THR A 22 6.37 -40.11 -11.67
N ALA A 23 7.10 -40.46 -12.74
CA ALA A 23 7.59 -41.82 -12.96
C ALA A 23 8.74 -42.23 -12.01
N ASN A 24 9.45 -41.26 -11.42
CA ASN A 24 10.65 -41.49 -10.62
C ASN A 24 10.62 -40.73 -9.27
N PRO A 25 9.65 -41.03 -8.38
CA PRO A 25 9.45 -40.26 -7.15
C PRO A 25 10.60 -40.39 -6.14
N ASN A 26 11.33 -41.51 -6.18
CA ASN A 26 12.40 -41.83 -5.22
C ASN A 26 13.79 -41.39 -5.68
N ILE A 27 13.92 -40.75 -6.85
CA ILE A 27 15.22 -40.25 -7.30
C ILE A 27 15.55 -38.96 -6.57
N ASP A 28 16.71 -38.96 -5.92
CA ASP A 28 17.34 -37.77 -5.34
C ASP A 28 17.93 -36.90 -6.45
N VAL A 29 17.29 -35.77 -6.71
CA VAL A 29 17.65 -34.89 -7.81
C VAL A 29 18.74 -33.92 -7.37
N ASP A 30 19.93 -34.03 -7.96
CA ASP A 30 21.04 -33.09 -7.77
C ASP A 30 21.19 -32.10 -8.94
N LEU A 31 20.91 -30.82 -8.65
CA LEU A 31 21.14 -29.65 -9.50
C LEU A 31 22.06 -28.62 -8.80
N SER A 32 22.97 -29.07 -7.94
CA SER A 32 23.85 -28.19 -7.14
C SER A 32 24.96 -27.49 -7.93
N GLY A 33 25.23 -26.23 -7.58
CA GLY A 33 26.41 -25.47 -8.00
C GLY A 33 26.43 -25.06 -9.47
N VAL A 34 25.27 -25.00 -10.12
CA VAL A 34 25.15 -24.64 -11.54
C VAL A 34 24.57 -23.26 -11.73
N TYR A 35 24.97 -22.60 -12.82
CA TYR A 35 24.25 -21.44 -13.33
C TYR A 35 23.10 -21.90 -14.22
N LEU A 36 21.91 -22.03 -13.63
CA LEU A 36 20.83 -22.82 -14.22
C LEU A 36 20.34 -22.26 -15.55
N VAL A 37 20.14 -20.94 -15.63
CA VAL A 37 19.72 -20.25 -16.86
C VAL A 37 20.68 -20.53 -18.00
N HIS A 38 21.98 -20.40 -17.76
CA HIS A 38 23.02 -20.61 -18.75
C HIS A 38 23.16 -22.08 -19.17
N GLU A 39 23.22 -23.01 -18.19
CA GLU A 39 23.38 -24.44 -18.46
C GLU A 39 22.21 -25.03 -19.24
N VAL A 40 20.97 -24.66 -18.88
CA VAL A 40 19.77 -25.13 -19.60
C VAL A 40 19.74 -24.53 -21.01
N SER A 41 20.06 -23.25 -21.16
CA SER A 41 20.10 -22.58 -22.47
C SER A 41 21.10 -23.22 -23.43
N ILE A 42 22.32 -23.51 -22.98
CA ILE A 42 23.34 -24.20 -23.79
C ILE A 42 22.87 -25.58 -24.24
N ARG A 43 22.19 -26.33 -23.37
CA ARG A 43 21.68 -27.66 -23.70
C ARG A 43 20.56 -27.59 -24.73
N ASN A 44 19.65 -26.63 -24.59
CA ASN A 44 18.60 -26.36 -25.57
C ASN A 44 19.19 -26.01 -26.93
N GLN A 45 20.21 -25.15 -26.97
CA GLN A 45 20.94 -24.81 -28.19
C GLN A 45 21.58 -26.05 -28.83
N LYS A 46 22.30 -26.87 -28.07
CA LYS A 46 22.91 -28.11 -28.60
C LYS A 46 21.86 -29.05 -29.16
N LYS A 47 20.68 -29.15 -28.55
CA LYS A 47 19.57 -29.97 -29.04
C LYS A 47 18.99 -29.42 -30.35
N ALA A 48 18.71 -28.12 -30.40
CA ALA A 48 18.23 -27.45 -31.62
C ALA A 48 19.23 -27.62 -32.78
N TRP A 49 20.53 -27.48 -32.50
CA TRP A 49 21.58 -27.69 -33.50
C TRP A 49 21.65 -29.12 -34.02
N ARG A 50 21.46 -30.13 -33.18
CA ARG A 50 21.40 -31.52 -33.66
C ARG A 50 20.26 -31.70 -34.68
N LEU A 51 19.09 -31.09 -34.43
CA LEU A 51 17.96 -31.15 -35.34
C LEU A 51 18.21 -30.35 -36.63
N LEU A 52 18.71 -29.12 -36.51
CA LEU A 52 19.01 -28.24 -37.65
C LEU A 52 20.14 -28.79 -38.53
N SER A 53 21.17 -29.40 -37.96
CA SER A 53 22.30 -29.95 -38.71
C SER A 53 21.87 -31.01 -39.73
N SER A 54 20.86 -31.81 -39.38
CA SER A 54 20.31 -32.83 -40.27
C SER A 54 19.54 -32.19 -41.43
N LEU A 55 18.75 -31.16 -41.14
CA LEU A 55 18.00 -30.39 -42.15
C LEU A 55 18.96 -29.64 -43.10
N ILE A 56 19.98 -28.99 -42.56
CA ILE A 56 21.02 -28.28 -43.35
C ILE A 56 21.75 -29.28 -44.26
N SER A 57 22.13 -30.44 -43.73
CA SER A 57 22.77 -31.50 -44.52
C SER A 57 21.87 -32.01 -45.65
N LEU A 58 20.57 -32.15 -45.40
CA LEU A 58 19.59 -32.53 -46.42
C LEU A 58 19.45 -31.44 -47.49
N LEU A 59 19.35 -30.17 -47.10
CA LEU A 59 19.23 -29.04 -48.02
C LEU A 59 20.46 -28.90 -48.92
N ILE A 60 21.68 -29.06 -48.38
CA ILE A 60 22.92 -29.07 -49.18
C ILE A 60 22.88 -30.22 -50.20
N THR A 61 22.40 -31.40 -49.79
CA THR A 61 22.29 -32.57 -50.66
C THR A 61 21.33 -32.28 -51.82
N LEU A 62 20.14 -31.75 -51.53
CA LEU A 62 19.13 -31.38 -52.53
C LEU A 62 19.64 -30.28 -53.48
N PHE A 63 20.33 -29.28 -52.96
CA PHE A 63 20.91 -28.20 -53.76
C PHE A 63 21.96 -28.71 -54.74
N LEU A 64 22.89 -29.56 -54.26
CA LEU A 64 23.92 -30.16 -55.12
C LEU A 64 23.30 -31.07 -56.20
N LEU A 65 22.22 -31.78 -55.87
CA LEU A 65 21.48 -32.61 -56.83
C LEU A 65 20.76 -31.78 -57.89
N HIS A 66 20.18 -30.64 -57.52
CA HIS A 66 19.41 -29.80 -58.44
C HIS A 66 20.28 -28.98 -59.39
N THR A 67 21.47 -28.60 -58.94
CA THR A 67 22.37 -27.71 -59.70
C THR A 67 23.31 -28.45 -60.65
N ASN A 68 23.35 -29.80 -60.62
CA ASN A 68 24.36 -30.62 -61.32
C ASN A 68 25.79 -30.08 -61.14
N LEU A 69 26.07 -29.45 -59.99
CA LEU A 69 27.31 -28.70 -59.76
C LEU A 69 28.54 -29.62 -59.86
N THR A 70 28.38 -30.90 -59.47
CA THR A 70 29.42 -31.91 -59.63
C THR A 70 29.76 -32.19 -61.09
N ASP A 71 28.75 -32.32 -61.94
CA ASP A 71 28.96 -32.61 -63.36
C ASP A 71 29.70 -31.45 -64.04
N TYR A 72 29.33 -30.21 -63.69
CA TYR A 72 30.03 -29.02 -64.18
C TYR A 72 31.49 -28.95 -63.72
N LEU A 73 31.76 -29.31 -62.46
CA LEU A 73 33.12 -29.31 -61.92
C LEU A 73 33.98 -30.42 -62.53
N ILE A 74 33.43 -31.62 -62.77
CA ILE A 74 34.12 -32.71 -63.46
C ILE A 74 34.55 -32.24 -64.86
N VAL A 75 33.59 -31.73 -65.65
CA VAL A 75 33.86 -31.20 -67.00
C VAL A 75 34.89 -30.07 -66.97
N PHE A 76 34.84 -29.19 -65.96
CA PHE A 76 35.80 -28.09 -65.81
C PHE A 76 37.23 -28.57 -65.53
N PHE A 77 37.41 -29.57 -64.64
CA PHE A 77 38.74 -30.11 -64.32
C PHE A 77 39.31 -30.95 -65.46
N GLU A 78 38.49 -31.78 -66.11
CA GLU A 78 38.93 -32.57 -67.27
C GLU A 78 39.42 -31.70 -68.43
N ASN A 79 38.76 -30.56 -68.65
CA ASN A 79 39.08 -29.64 -69.74
C ASN A 79 40.09 -28.54 -69.35
N ASN A 80 40.54 -28.48 -68.08
CA ASN A 80 41.51 -27.47 -67.67
C ASN A 80 42.95 -27.90 -68.03
N PRO A 81 43.69 -27.13 -68.84
CA PRO A 81 45.03 -27.53 -69.29
C PRO A 81 46.07 -27.62 -68.15
N PHE A 82 45.78 -27.00 -66.99
CA PHE A 82 46.64 -27.04 -65.80
C PHE A 82 46.36 -28.22 -64.87
N PHE A 83 45.16 -28.82 -64.93
CA PHE A 83 44.71 -29.85 -64.00
C PHE A 83 44.03 -31.00 -64.74
N LYS A 84 44.70 -31.60 -65.74
CA LYS A 84 44.19 -32.80 -66.41
C LYS A 84 44.15 -33.98 -65.44
N VAL A 85 43.02 -34.14 -64.76
CA VAL A 85 42.76 -35.26 -63.85
C VAL A 85 41.66 -36.12 -64.48
N ASN A 86 41.95 -37.39 -64.71
CA ASN A 86 40.96 -38.35 -65.20
C ASN A 86 40.21 -38.92 -63.99
N PHE A 87 38.96 -38.53 -63.81
CA PHE A 87 38.18 -38.94 -62.64
C PHE A 87 37.63 -40.35 -62.86
N SER A 88 37.97 -41.27 -61.94
CA SER A 88 37.22 -42.52 -61.81
C SER A 88 35.93 -42.27 -61.03
N ALA A 89 34.93 -43.16 -61.13
CA ALA A 89 33.71 -43.08 -60.34
C ALA A 89 33.96 -42.94 -58.82
N ILE A 90 35.06 -43.53 -58.32
CA ILE A 90 35.49 -43.40 -56.92
C ILE A 90 35.97 -41.96 -56.62
N ALA A 91 36.69 -41.35 -57.55
CA ALA A 91 37.20 -39.99 -57.42
C ALA A 91 36.07 -38.94 -57.50
N GLU A 92 35.05 -39.16 -58.34
CA GLU A 92 33.84 -38.33 -58.40
C GLU A 92 33.07 -38.37 -57.06
N MET A 93 32.90 -39.58 -56.51
CA MET A 93 32.25 -39.76 -55.21
C MET A 93 33.04 -39.06 -54.09
N ALA A 94 34.37 -39.15 -54.11
CA ALA A 94 35.23 -38.44 -53.17
C ALA A 94 35.13 -36.91 -53.30
N LEU A 95 35.06 -36.39 -54.53
CA LEU A 95 34.90 -34.97 -54.81
C LEU A 95 33.55 -34.46 -54.30
N TYR A 96 32.46 -35.21 -54.55
CA TYR A 96 31.12 -34.89 -54.03
C TYR A 96 31.10 -34.84 -52.49
N ILE A 97 31.67 -35.85 -51.82
CA ILE A 97 31.76 -35.89 -50.35
C ILE A 97 32.57 -34.70 -49.82
N THR A 98 33.68 -34.38 -50.47
CA THR A 98 34.58 -33.29 -50.07
C THR A 98 33.90 -31.92 -50.22
N ILE A 99 33.21 -31.68 -51.34
CA ILE A 99 32.44 -30.44 -51.58
C ILE A 99 31.30 -30.31 -50.57
N ARG A 100 30.53 -31.39 -50.36
CA ARG A 100 29.43 -31.41 -49.40
C ARG A 100 29.91 -31.13 -47.97
N PHE A 101 31.00 -31.76 -47.55
CA PHE A 101 31.60 -31.54 -46.24
C PHE A 101 32.13 -30.10 -46.10
N SER A 102 32.77 -29.57 -47.15
CA SER A 102 33.32 -28.21 -47.15
C SER A 102 32.21 -27.15 -47.12
N LEU A 103 31.12 -27.33 -47.87
CA LEU A 103 29.93 -26.46 -47.83
C LEU A 103 29.25 -26.50 -46.45
N PHE A 104 29.10 -27.71 -45.88
CA PHE A 104 28.58 -27.87 -44.54
C PHE A 104 29.45 -27.14 -43.51
N LEU A 105 30.77 -27.33 -43.56
CA LEU A 105 31.72 -26.67 -42.67
C LEU A 105 31.73 -25.15 -42.85
N MET A 106 31.66 -24.66 -44.09
CA MET A 106 31.60 -23.23 -44.41
C MET A 106 30.33 -22.60 -43.87
N ILE A 107 29.15 -23.20 -44.09
CA ILE A 107 27.87 -22.75 -43.53
C ILE A 107 27.93 -22.78 -42.00
N MET A 108 28.50 -23.83 -41.42
CA MET A 108 28.70 -23.96 -39.98
C MET A 108 29.71 -22.97 -39.39
N LEU A 109 30.63 -22.38 -40.16
CA LEU A 109 31.56 -21.37 -39.63
C LEU A 109 31.06 -19.94 -39.84
N THR A 110 30.25 -19.72 -40.88
CA THR A 110 29.79 -18.38 -41.30
C THR A 110 28.38 -18.04 -40.80
N VAL A 111 27.45 -18.99 -40.86
CA VAL A 111 26.07 -18.79 -40.41
C VAL A 111 25.94 -19.07 -38.92
N PHE A 112 26.73 -19.99 -38.36
CA PHE A 112 26.63 -20.39 -36.95
C PHE A 112 26.83 -19.23 -35.96
N PRO A 113 27.87 -18.37 -36.06
CA PRO A 113 28.02 -17.25 -35.12
C PRO A 113 26.88 -16.23 -35.28
N GLY A 114 26.38 -16.04 -36.50
CA GLY A 114 25.23 -15.18 -36.78
C GLY A 114 23.91 -15.75 -36.24
N LEU A 115 23.70 -17.07 -36.36
CA LEU A 115 22.55 -17.77 -35.80
C LEU A 115 22.64 -17.89 -34.27
N GLU A 116 23.84 -17.91 -33.69
CA GLU A 116 24.08 -17.84 -32.24
C GLU A 116 23.76 -16.43 -31.70
N LEU A 117 24.07 -15.38 -32.45
CA LEU A 117 23.64 -14.01 -32.16
C LEU A 117 22.13 -13.76 -32.42
N MET A 118 21.53 -14.46 -33.39
CA MET A 118 20.09 -14.34 -33.71
C MET A 118 19.21 -15.23 -32.83
N LEU A 119 19.68 -16.44 -32.50
CA LEU A 119 19.21 -17.29 -31.40
C LEU A 119 19.87 -16.89 -30.09
N ASN A 120 20.20 -15.61 -29.94
CA ASN A 120 20.20 -14.92 -28.65
C ASN A 120 18.73 -14.89 -28.16
N TYR A 121 18.17 -16.09 -28.06
CA TYR A 121 17.02 -16.52 -27.34
C TYR A 121 17.21 -15.85 -26.01
N SER A 122 16.26 -14.96 -25.74
CA SER A 122 16.45 -13.80 -24.91
C SER A 122 17.23 -14.14 -23.65
N LYS A 123 17.84 -13.12 -23.04
CA LYS A 123 17.98 -13.04 -21.58
C LYS A 123 16.60 -13.15 -20.86
N GLY A 124 15.65 -13.92 -21.40
CA GLY A 124 14.40 -14.30 -20.83
C GLY A 124 14.69 -15.23 -19.68
N LYS A 125 14.10 -14.86 -18.56
CA LYS A 125 13.94 -15.68 -17.38
C LYS A 125 13.70 -17.14 -17.77
N LEU A 126 14.49 -18.07 -17.24
CA LEU A 126 14.26 -19.50 -17.46
C LEU A 126 12.87 -19.82 -16.90
N ASN A 127 11.93 -20.16 -17.79
CA ASN A 127 10.55 -20.44 -17.42
C ASN A 127 10.43 -21.87 -16.88
N LEU A 128 10.19 -21.97 -15.58
CA LEU A 128 9.93 -23.21 -14.83
C LEU A 128 8.60 -23.13 -14.08
N ILE A 129 7.62 -22.40 -14.62
CA ILE A 129 6.28 -22.27 -14.02
C ILE A 129 5.66 -23.67 -13.86
N ASN A 130 5.02 -23.95 -12.72
CA ASN A 130 4.40 -25.25 -12.40
C ASN A 130 5.38 -26.45 -12.35
N ILE A 131 6.69 -26.23 -12.22
CA ILE A 131 7.65 -27.34 -12.15
C ILE A 131 7.59 -28.09 -10.81
N ASN A 132 7.70 -29.41 -10.82
CA ASN A 132 7.87 -30.24 -9.63
C ASN A 132 9.35 -30.39 -9.27
N MET A 133 9.84 -29.53 -8.39
CA MET A 133 11.18 -29.55 -7.80
C MET A 133 11.17 -30.04 -6.34
N ASN A 134 10.21 -30.90 -5.97
CA ASN A 134 10.12 -31.48 -4.64
C ASN A 134 11.41 -32.23 -4.29
N LYS A 135 12.00 -31.92 -3.12
CA LYS A 135 13.26 -32.50 -2.57
C LYS A 135 14.51 -32.32 -3.44
N VAL A 136 14.51 -31.37 -4.38
CA VAL A 136 15.67 -31.15 -5.25
C VAL A 136 16.81 -30.48 -4.48
N ASN A 137 18.03 -30.96 -4.71
CA ASN A 137 19.24 -30.31 -4.24
C ASN A 137 19.66 -29.19 -5.21
N LEU A 138 19.50 -27.94 -4.76
CA LEU A 138 19.86 -26.69 -5.45
C LEU A 138 20.97 -25.95 -4.68
N TYR A 139 21.78 -26.67 -3.91
CA TYR A 139 22.87 -26.11 -3.12
C TYR A 139 23.82 -25.31 -4.01
N GLY A 140 24.05 -24.03 -3.69
CA GLY A 140 24.97 -23.17 -4.42
C GLY A 140 24.56 -22.83 -5.85
N THR A 141 23.30 -23.12 -6.22
CA THR A 141 22.81 -22.90 -7.59
C THR A 141 22.50 -21.43 -7.83
N ASP A 142 22.84 -20.94 -9.01
CA ASP A 142 22.43 -19.60 -9.46
C ASP A 142 21.09 -19.71 -10.20
N LEU A 143 20.03 -19.27 -9.51
CA LEU A 143 18.64 -19.19 -9.93
C LEU A 143 18.23 -17.73 -10.21
N LYS A 144 19.20 -16.84 -10.43
CA LYS A 144 18.92 -15.43 -10.66
C LYS A 144 17.95 -15.25 -11.83
N GLY A 145 16.82 -14.59 -11.58
CA GLY A 145 15.83 -14.30 -12.60
C GLY A 145 15.07 -15.52 -13.14
N VAL A 146 15.12 -16.68 -12.49
CA VAL A 146 14.31 -17.85 -12.92
C VAL A 146 12.83 -17.60 -12.57
N ASP A 147 11.92 -18.05 -13.42
CA ASP A 147 10.48 -17.98 -13.17
C ASP A 147 9.97 -19.33 -12.63
N LEU A 148 9.70 -19.38 -11.33
CA LEU A 148 9.23 -20.54 -10.56
C LEU A 148 7.79 -20.34 -10.05
N ARG A 149 6.98 -19.49 -10.71
CA ARG A 149 5.58 -19.30 -10.30
C ARG A 149 4.84 -20.63 -10.24
N TYR A 150 4.09 -20.86 -9.17
CA TYR A 150 3.36 -22.11 -8.93
C TYR A 150 4.20 -23.40 -8.90
N ALA A 151 5.53 -23.30 -8.79
CA ALA A 151 6.39 -24.47 -8.70
C ALA A 151 6.28 -25.16 -7.32
N ASP A 152 6.47 -26.48 -7.28
CA ASP A 152 6.61 -27.23 -6.03
C ASP A 152 8.08 -27.42 -5.69
N LEU A 153 8.59 -26.70 -4.70
CA LEU A 153 9.95 -26.78 -4.16
C LEU A 153 9.94 -27.30 -2.71
N ASN A 154 8.89 -28.03 -2.32
CA ASN A 154 8.78 -28.56 -0.97
C ASN A 154 9.99 -29.45 -0.63
N TRP A 155 10.61 -29.23 0.53
CA TRP A 155 11.87 -29.85 0.96
C TRP A 155 13.11 -29.59 0.08
N ALA A 156 13.11 -28.59 -0.81
CA ALA A 156 14.28 -28.27 -1.61
C ALA A 156 15.45 -27.76 -0.75
N ASP A 157 16.68 -28.11 -1.14
CA ASP A 157 17.90 -27.57 -0.54
C ASP A 157 18.40 -26.39 -1.37
N LEU A 158 18.12 -25.16 -0.91
CA LEU A 158 18.49 -23.90 -1.56
C LEU A 158 19.67 -23.22 -0.85
N ARG A 159 20.42 -23.94 -0.02
CA ARG A 159 21.53 -23.35 0.73
C ARG A 159 22.55 -22.70 -0.19
N ASN A 160 23.06 -21.53 0.19
CA ASN A 160 24.06 -20.76 -0.57
C ASN A 160 23.67 -20.45 -2.03
N SER A 161 22.40 -20.55 -2.40
CA SER A 161 21.92 -20.28 -3.76
C SER A 161 21.75 -18.78 -4.01
N ASN A 162 21.82 -18.38 -5.28
CA ASN A 162 21.47 -17.03 -5.70
C ASN A 162 20.01 -17.01 -6.18
N LEU A 163 19.11 -16.45 -5.38
CA LEU A 163 17.68 -16.30 -5.67
C LEU A 163 17.33 -14.86 -6.06
N SER A 164 18.33 -14.07 -6.45
CA SER A 164 18.10 -12.67 -6.79
C SER A 164 17.14 -12.56 -7.99
N TYR A 165 16.14 -11.67 -7.93
CA TYR A 165 15.14 -11.51 -9.00
C TYR A 165 14.32 -12.78 -9.33
N LEU A 166 14.30 -13.78 -8.45
CA LEU A 166 13.51 -14.98 -8.65
C LEU A 166 12.01 -14.65 -8.62
N GLU A 167 11.22 -15.17 -9.56
CA GLU A 167 9.75 -15.10 -9.49
C GLU A 167 9.23 -16.37 -8.82
N ALA A 168 8.64 -16.27 -7.64
CA ALA A 168 8.16 -17.42 -6.86
C ALA A 168 6.71 -17.25 -6.34
N VAL A 169 5.94 -16.33 -6.94
CA VAL A 169 4.51 -16.15 -6.68
C VAL A 169 3.77 -17.49 -6.80
N GLY A 170 3.01 -17.86 -5.76
CA GLY A 170 2.26 -19.12 -5.69
C GLY A 170 3.12 -20.38 -5.55
N ALA A 171 4.45 -20.27 -5.42
CA ALA A 171 5.32 -21.43 -5.27
C ALA A 171 5.17 -22.08 -3.89
N ASN A 172 5.29 -23.41 -3.85
CA ASN A 172 5.36 -24.17 -2.60
C ASN A 172 6.81 -24.35 -2.17
N LEU A 173 7.29 -23.52 -1.25
CA LEU A 173 8.64 -23.58 -0.68
C LEU A 173 8.67 -24.22 0.71
N SER A 174 7.57 -24.84 1.15
CA SER A 174 7.48 -25.35 2.52
C SER A 174 8.59 -26.36 2.83
N TYR A 175 9.14 -26.30 4.04
CA TYR A 175 10.27 -27.14 4.49
C TYR A 175 11.58 -26.98 3.71
N ALA A 176 11.68 -26.03 2.78
CA ALA A 176 12.93 -25.77 2.07
C ALA A 176 13.98 -25.13 3.00
N ASN A 177 15.26 -25.32 2.64
CA ASN A 177 16.40 -24.77 3.38
C ASN A 177 17.05 -23.61 2.62
N PHE A 178 16.95 -22.40 3.17
CA PHE A 178 17.44 -21.16 2.60
C PHE A 178 18.77 -20.68 3.18
N THR A 179 19.42 -21.46 4.05
CA THR A 179 20.60 -21.01 4.80
C THR A 179 21.71 -20.54 3.86
N GLY A 180 22.09 -19.27 3.99
CA GLY A 180 23.11 -18.60 3.18
C GLY A 180 22.69 -18.20 1.78
N ALA A 181 21.43 -18.35 1.39
CA ALA A 181 20.95 -17.89 0.10
C ALA A 181 20.87 -16.35 0.02
N CYS A 182 20.89 -15.83 -1.21
CA CYS A 182 20.66 -14.41 -1.49
C CYS A 182 19.27 -14.20 -2.10
N ILE A 183 18.42 -13.41 -1.44
CA ILE A 183 17.02 -13.15 -1.83
C ILE A 183 16.81 -11.72 -2.37
N ALA A 184 17.86 -11.13 -2.94
CA ALA A 184 17.81 -9.74 -3.41
C ALA A 184 16.76 -9.57 -4.51
N ASN A 185 15.72 -8.78 -4.25
CA ASN A 185 14.60 -8.55 -5.19
C ASN A 185 13.89 -9.83 -5.63
N TRP A 186 13.86 -10.90 -4.82
CA TRP A 186 12.95 -12.01 -5.11
C TRP A 186 11.49 -11.52 -5.08
N ASN A 187 10.64 -12.09 -5.93
CA ASN A 187 9.23 -11.74 -6.02
C ASN A 187 8.40 -12.89 -5.45
N ILE A 188 7.71 -12.60 -4.36
CA ILE A 188 6.81 -13.48 -3.63
C ILE A 188 5.61 -12.66 -3.15
N ASP A 189 4.53 -13.34 -2.82
CA ASP A 189 3.27 -12.76 -2.38
C ASP A 189 2.59 -13.65 -1.34
N SER A 190 1.40 -13.24 -0.88
CA SER A 190 0.60 -13.99 0.09
C SER A 190 0.23 -15.42 -0.36
N SER A 191 0.30 -15.73 -1.66
CA SER A 191 0.07 -17.09 -2.19
C SER A 191 1.30 -18.00 -2.10
N THR A 192 2.48 -17.46 -1.82
CA THR A 192 3.73 -18.21 -1.71
C THR A 192 3.81 -18.95 -0.37
N ASN A 193 3.96 -20.28 -0.40
CA ASN A 193 3.97 -21.09 0.82
C ASN A 193 5.38 -21.18 1.43
N LEU A 194 5.62 -20.39 2.47
CA LEU A 194 6.87 -20.36 3.25
C LEU A 194 6.74 -21.05 4.63
N ASN A 195 5.91 -22.09 4.74
CA ASN A 195 5.74 -22.79 6.02
C ASN A 195 6.96 -23.66 6.36
N ASN A 196 7.38 -23.64 7.62
CA ASN A 196 8.48 -24.46 8.16
C ASN A 196 9.81 -24.29 7.43
N ILE A 197 10.12 -23.08 6.96
CA ILE A 197 11.41 -22.79 6.33
C ILE A 197 12.55 -22.98 7.34
N LYS A 198 13.60 -23.68 6.90
CA LYS A 198 14.89 -23.65 7.60
C LYS A 198 15.74 -22.53 7.03
N CYS A 199 16.16 -21.60 7.87
CA CYS A 199 17.05 -20.53 7.48
C CYS A 199 17.85 -20.08 8.70
N ASP A 200 19.13 -20.40 8.76
CA ASP A 200 19.98 -19.94 9.87
C ASP A 200 20.45 -18.49 9.62
N TYR A 201 20.69 -18.12 8.36
CA TYR A 201 21.02 -16.77 7.92
C TYR A 201 20.73 -16.59 6.43
N ILE A 202 20.59 -15.35 5.98
CA ILE A 202 20.26 -14.99 4.59
C ILE A 202 21.02 -13.72 4.16
N TYR A 203 21.05 -13.44 2.86
CA TYR A 203 21.58 -12.20 2.29
C TYR A 203 20.49 -11.43 1.53
N TYR A 204 20.45 -10.11 1.71
CA TYR A 204 19.46 -9.24 1.05
C TYR A 204 19.99 -8.51 -0.18
N GLN A 205 21.31 -8.59 -0.44
CA GLN A 205 21.92 -7.92 -1.59
C GLN A 205 22.93 -8.82 -2.28
N PHE A 206 23.06 -8.64 -3.59
CA PHE A 206 24.17 -9.16 -4.38
C PHE A 206 25.07 -8.00 -4.79
N ASN A 207 26.35 -8.04 -4.42
CA ASN A 207 27.35 -7.07 -4.86
C ASN A 207 27.94 -7.53 -6.20
N TYR A 208 27.59 -6.83 -7.28
CA TYR A 208 28.02 -7.17 -8.64
C TYR A 208 29.49 -6.89 -8.92
N GLU A 209 30.07 -5.90 -8.26
CA GLU A 209 31.48 -5.53 -8.43
C GLU A 209 32.39 -6.60 -7.83
N LEU A 210 32.00 -7.13 -6.67
CA LEU A 210 32.76 -8.11 -5.91
C LEU A 210 32.29 -9.56 -6.16
N ASN A 211 31.24 -9.74 -6.97
CA ASN A 211 30.60 -11.02 -7.26
C ASN A 211 30.31 -11.84 -5.99
N LYS A 212 29.73 -11.20 -4.96
CA LYS A 212 29.49 -11.80 -3.64
C LYS A 212 28.14 -11.43 -3.07
N PHE A 213 27.61 -12.31 -2.22
CA PHE A 213 26.43 -11.98 -1.40
C PHE A 213 26.79 -10.97 -0.32
N ASP A 214 25.88 -10.04 -0.06
CA ASP A 214 26.07 -8.91 0.84
C ASP A 214 24.81 -8.64 1.67
N GLN A 215 24.93 -7.83 2.72
CA GLN A 215 23.87 -7.58 3.70
C GLN A 215 23.33 -8.85 4.36
N ARG A 216 24.23 -9.62 5.01
CA ARG A 216 23.83 -10.79 5.80
C ARG A 216 22.84 -10.39 6.91
N ARG A 217 21.87 -11.26 7.16
CA ARG A 217 21.02 -11.25 8.36
C ARG A 217 20.99 -12.66 8.99
N PRO A 218 21.13 -12.79 10.32
CA PRO A 218 21.45 -11.73 11.28
C PRO A 218 22.77 -10.99 10.96
N ILE A 219 22.91 -9.73 11.41
CA ILE A 219 24.10 -8.93 11.10
C ILE A 219 25.35 -9.54 11.73
N ASP A 220 25.22 -10.03 12.97
CA ASP A 220 26.28 -10.78 13.65
C ASP A 220 26.48 -12.14 12.98
N ILE A 221 27.70 -12.40 12.52
CA ILE A 221 28.11 -13.63 11.82
C ILE A 221 27.95 -14.88 12.69
N ASN A 222 28.06 -14.74 14.02
CA ASN A 222 27.92 -15.86 14.95
C ASN A 222 26.46 -16.13 15.36
N SER A 223 25.54 -15.24 14.97
CA SER A 223 24.12 -15.36 15.24
C SER A 223 23.41 -16.05 14.08
N ILE A 224 22.36 -16.79 14.44
CA ILE A 224 21.41 -17.42 13.52
C ILE A 224 19.99 -16.98 13.86
N PHE A 225 19.09 -17.04 12.89
CA PHE A 225 17.67 -16.82 13.13
C PHE A 225 17.11 -17.83 14.12
N ALA A 226 16.23 -17.37 15.01
CA ALA A 226 15.41 -18.26 15.81
C ALA A 226 14.43 -19.05 14.90
N PRO A 227 13.88 -20.19 15.38
CA PRO A 227 12.87 -20.91 14.63
C PRO A 227 11.73 -20.00 14.16
N ASN A 228 11.38 -20.07 12.87
CA ASN A 228 10.38 -19.24 12.19
C ASN A 228 10.66 -17.73 12.08
N GLU A 229 11.72 -17.20 12.71
CA GLU A 229 12.00 -15.75 12.69
C GLU A 229 12.17 -15.22 11.26
N PHE A 230 12.86 -15.95 10.40
CA PHE A 230 13.00 -15.59 8.99
C PHE A 230 11.63 -15.44 8.31
N THR A 231 10.78 -16.46 8.42
CA THR A 231 9.44 -16.45 7.80
C THR A 231 8.57 -15.32 8.35
N GLU A 232 8.62 -15.05 9.65
CA GLU A 232 7.90 -13.93 10.26
C GLU A 232 8.39 -12.58 9.73
N ARG A 233 9.71 -12.39 9.60
CA ARG A 233 10.29 -11.18 9.03
C ARG A 233 9.85 -10.96 7.58
N ILE A 234 9.83 -12.02 6.76
CA ILE A 234 9.37 -11.94 5.38
C ILE A 234 7.88 -11.57 5.33
N LYS A 235 7.03 -12.25 6.10
CA LYS A 235 5.58 -11.95 6.18
C LYS A 235 5.30 -10.52 6.65
N ILE A 236 6.07 -10.01 7.61
CA ILE A 236 5.96 -8.61 8.06
C ILE A 236 6.38 -7.65 6.94
N THR A 237 7.44 -7.99 6.20
CA THR A 237 7.91 -7.18 5.07
C THR A 237 6.88 -7.17 3.94
N GLU A 238 6.28 -8.31 3.59
CA GLU A 238 5.20 -8.41 2.59
C GLU A 238 3.99 -7.55 3.00
N LYS A 239 3.50 -7.69 4.23
CA LYS A 239 2.41 -6.84 4.75
C LYS A 239 2.77 -5.35 4.75
N ALA A 240 4.04 -5.00 5.00
CA ALA A 240 4.51 -3.62 4.93
C ALA A 240 4.65 -3.11 3.49
N LEU A 241 4.78 -4.01 2.50
CA LEU A 241 4.76 -3.70 1.07
C LEU A 241 3.32 -3.51 0.56
N GLU A 242 2.34 -4.15 1.19
CA GLU A 242 0.89 -3.99 0.91
C GLU A 242 0.28 -2.72 1.55
N THR A 243 1.01 -2.02 2.42
CA THR A 243 0.48 -0.89 3.20
C THR A 243 1.22 0.42 2.95
N ILE A 244 0.51 1.55 3.05
CA ILE A 244 1.06 2.92 2.99
C ILE A 244 0.84 3.60 4.33
N ASP A 245 1.91 4.07 4.97
CA ASP A 245 1.85 4.77 6.25
C ASP A 245 1.84 6.29 6.03
N LEU A 246 0.68 6.92 6.21
CA LEU A 246 0.54 8.38 6.19
C LEU A 246 0.85 8.95 7.57
N THR A 247 1.88 9.79 7.67
CA THR A 247 2.39 10.30 8.95
C THR A 247 2.03 11.77 9.16
N PHE A 248 1.48 12.10 10.33
CA PHE A 248 1.04 13.43 10.73
C PHE A 248 1.63 13.84 12.07
N THR A 249 2.37 14.96 12.09
CA THR A 249 3.06 15.48 13.29
C THR A 249 2.24 16.48 14.08
N ASP A 250 1.35 17.22 13.43
CA ASP A 250 0.63 18.37 14.00
C ASP A 250 -0.86 18.05 14.25
N GLY A 251 -1.18 16.76 14.36
CA GLY A 251 -2.55 16.25 14.38
C GLY A 251 -3.15 16.14 12.97
N ILE A 252 -4.40 15.70 12.91
CA ILE A 252 -5.13 15.50 11.65
C ILE A 252 -6.40 16.35 11.68
N ASP A 253 -6.59 17.19 10.66
CA ASP A 253 -7.91 17.74 10.36
C ASP A 253 -8.70 16.66 9.61
N TRP A 254 -9.59 15.98 10.33
CA TRP A 254 -10.33 14.84 9.79
C TRP A 254 -11.22 15.21 8.61
N LYS A 255 -11.68 16.46 8.51
CA LYS A 255 -12.52 16.91 7.39
C LYS A 255 -11.69 17.08 6.12
N ALA A 256 -10.50 17.67 6.23
CA ALA A 256 -9.54 17.71 5.13
C ALA A 256 -9.09 16.30 4.75
N PHE A 257 -8.74 15.48 5.75
CA PHE A 257 -8.28 14.09 5.55
C PHE A 257 -9.29 13.27 4.73
N PHE A 258 -10.56 13.20 5.13
CA PHE A 258 -11.55 12.37 4.44
C PHE A 258 -11.86 12.87 3.03
N LYS A 259 -11.79 14.18 2.79
CA LYS A 259 -11.88 14.72 1.42
C LYS A 259 -10.72 14.24 0.57
N SER A 260 -9.49 14.42 1.05
CA SER A 260 -8.28 14.00 0.34
C SER A 260 -8.22 12.50 0.13
N PHE A 261 -8.66 11.71 1.12
CA PHE A 261 -8.73 10.26 1.03
C PHE A 261 -9.74 9.80 -0.02
N ASN A 262 -10.92 10.43 -0.08
CA ASN A 262 -11.92 10.13 -1.11
C ASN A 262 -11.44 10.54 -2.50
N GLU A 263 -10.75 11.68 -2.64
CA GLU A 263 -10.16 12.11 -3.91
C GLU A 263 -9.06 11.13 -4.36
N LEU A 264 -8.19 10.67 -3.45
CA LEU A 264 -7.18 9.66 -3.75
C LEU A 264 -7.82 8.36 -4.27
N ARG A 265 -8.90 7.88 -3.64
CA ARG A 265 -9.65 6.69 -4.09
C ARG A 265 -10.30 6.85 -5.46
N GLN A 266 -10.71 8.06 -5.82
CA GLN A 266 -11.26 8.35 -7.15
C GLN A 266 -10.18 8.44 -8.22
N GLN A 267 -8.98 8.91 -7.85
CA GLN A 267 -7.85 9.02 -8.75
C GLN A 267 -7.22 7.67 -9.07
N TYR A 268 -7.25 6.73 -8.12
CA TYR A 268 -6.65 5.39 -8.23
C TYR A 268 -7.68 4.27 -7.92
N PRO A 269 -8.74 4.12 -8.73
CA PRO A 269 -9.82 3.18 -8.45
C PRO A 269 -9.39 1.71 -8.54
N GLU A 270 -8.35 1.40 -9.32
CA GLU A 270 -7.81 0.06 -9.50
C GLU A 270 -7.15 -0.52 -8.23
N HIS A 271 -6.59 0.33 -7.37
CA HIS A 271 -5.73 -0.11 -6.26
C HIS A 271 -6.47 -0.42 -4.94
N LYS A 272 -7.81 -0.39 -4.94
CA LYS A 272 -8.69 -0.68 -3.79
C LYS A 272 -8.10 -0.19 -2.45
N ILE A 273 -7.91 1.12 -2.35
CA ILE A 273 -7.31 1.75 -1.17
C ILE A 273 -8.32 1.79 -0.02
N ASP A 274 -7.94 1.27 1.15
CA ASP A 274 -8.74 1.32 2.38
C ASP A 274 -7.90 1.72 3.61
N ILE A 275 -8.53 2.08 4.72
CA ILE A 275 -7.84 2.38 5.98
C ILE A 275 -7.71 1.08 6.77
N GLN A 276 -6.48 0.60 6.94
CA GLN A 276 -6.20 -0.59 7.75
C GLN A 276 -6.23 -0.28 9.25
N GLY A 277 -5.74 0.90 9.64
CA GLY A 277 -5.68 1.27 11.05
C GLY A 277 -5.05 2.63 11.30
N ILE A 278 -5.20 3.12 12.53
CA ILE A 278 -4.63 4.38 12.98
C ILE A 278 -3.84 4.09 14.26
N GLU A 279 -2.55 4.43 14.26
CA GLU A 279 -1.67 4.27 15.42
C GLU A 279 -1.08 5.62 15.84
N ARG A 280 -0.87 5.80 17.14
CA ARG A 280 -0.15 6.96 17.67
C ARG A 280 1.20 6.51 18.23
N LYS A 281 2.28 7.07 17.72
CA LYS A 281 3.64 6.86 18.22
C LYS A 281 4.20 8.19 18.71
N SER A 282 4.33 8.32 20.03
CA SER A 282 4.76 9.55 20.70
C SER A 282 3.87 10.75 20.30
N ASN A 283 4.42 11.73 19.56
CA ASN A 283 3.67 12.91 19.09
C ASN A 283 3.22 12.81 17.63
N THR A 284 3.30 11.61 17.03
CA THR A 284 3.01 11.41 15.62
C THR A 284 1.83 10.45 15.47
N LEU A 285 0.84 10.85 14.68
CA LEU A 285 -0.26 9.99 14.26
C LEU A 285 0.10 9.34 12.92
N ILE A 286 -0.08 8.03 12.80
CA ILE A 286 0.17 7.28 11.58
C ILE A 286 -1.15 6.64 11.17
N VAL A 287 -1.63 6.99 9.98
CA VAL A 287 -2.78 6.33 9.35
C VAL A 287 -2.24 5.33 8.35
N ARG A 288 -2.44 4.05 8.62
CA ARG A 288 -2.03 2.96 7.74
C ARG A 288 -3.13 2.65 6.75
N LEU A 289 -2.80 2.78 5.47
CA LEU A 289 -3.67 2.43 4.35
C LEU A 289 -3.31 1.04 3.84
N ASP A 290 -4.32 0.23 3.57
CA ASP A 290 -4.20 -1.00 2.81
C ASP A 290 -4.33 -0.67 1.33
N VAL A 291 -3.40 -1.16 0.50
CA VAL A 291 -3.38 -0.89 -0.94
C VAL A 291 -3.16 -2.18 -1.71
N ASN A 292 -4.15 -2.53 -2.52
CA ASN A 292 -4.06 -3.67 -3.41
C ASN A 292 -3.28 -3.27 -4.67
N ILE A 293 -1.96 -3.49 -4.64
CA ILE A 293 -1.08 -3.28 -5.79
C ILE A 293 -0.87 -4.65 -6.44
N GLU A 294 -1.47 -4.87 -7.61
CA GLU A 294 -1.12 -6.04 -8.42
C GLU A 294 0.38 -6.01 -8.73
N SER A 295 1.02 -7.16 -8.52
CA SER A 295 2.46 -7.38 -8.39
C SER A 295 3.28 -6.91 -9.61
N ASP A 296 3.57 -5.61 -9.68
CA ASP A 296 4.48 -5.03 -10.66
C ASP A 296 5.76 -4.51 -9.98
N ILE A 297 6.86 -4.53 -10.73
CA ILE A 297 8.25 -4.20 -10.32
C ILE A 297 8.39 -2.77 -9.73
N ASN A 298 7.33 -1.95 -9.78
CA ASN A 298 7.31 -0.53 -9.40
C ASN A 298 6.53 -0.22 -8.11
N THR A 299 6.19 -1.20 -7.26
CA THR A 299 5.42 -1.00 -6.01
C THR A 299 5.96 0.16 -5.15
N PHE A 300 7.29 0.30 -5.04
CA PHE A 300 7.91 1.40 -4.28
C PHE A 300 7.64 2.79 -4.91
N VAL A 301 7.67 2.87 -6.23
CA VAL A 301 7.40 4.13 -6.99
C VAL A 301 5.93 4.50 -6.87
N ILE A 302 5.03 3.53 -7.00
CA ILE A 302 3.58 3.73 -6.86
C ILE A 302 3.25 4.18 -5.43
N LYS A 303 3.82 3.54 -4.41
CA LYS A 303 3.66 3.95 -3.01
C LYS A 303 4.14 5.37 -2.75
N GLY A 304 5.33 5.73 -3.24
CA GLY A 304 5.84 7.10 -3.12
C GLY A 304 4.90 8.12 -3.78
N SER A 305 4.36 7.78 -4.95
CA SER A 305 3.44 8.62 -5.71
C SER A 305 2.09 8.78 -5.00
N LEU A 306 1.56 7.70 -4.43
CA LEU A 306 0.32 7.72 -3.63
C LEU A 306 0.49 8.53 -2.33
N GLU A 307 1.61 8.36 -1.63
CA GLU A 307 1.89 9.11 -0.40
C GLU A 307 2.06 10.61 -0.69
N THR A 308 2.85 10.96 -1.71
CA THR A 308 3.07 12.37 -2.10
C THR A 308 1.79 13.00 -2.64
N GLY A 309 1.06 12.29 -3.51
CA GLY A 309 -0.20 12.75 -4.06
C GLY A 309 -1.25 12.99 -2.98
N PHE A 310 -1.36 12.08 -1.99
CA PHE A 310 -2.24 12.29 -0.85
C PHE A 310 -1.85 13.56 -0.06
N LYS A 311 -0.57 13.73 0.28
CA LYS A 311 -0.09 14.88 1.07
C LYS A 311 -0.38 16.21 0.37
N GLU A 312 -0.16 16.30 -0.93
CA GLU A 312 -0.44 17.50 -1.70
C GLU A 312 -1.94 17.86 -1.68
N VAL A 313 -2.81 16.88 -1.91
CA VAL A 313 -4.26 17.07 -1.85
C VAL A 313 -4.69 17.47 -0.44
N TYR A 314 -4.13 16.83 0.59
CA TYR A 314 -4.40 17.16 1.99
C TYR A 314 -4.02 18.60 2.35
N GLU A 315 -2.83 19.05 1.98
CA GLU A 315 -2.41 20.43 2.23
C GLU A 315 -3.29 21.45 1.51
N ASN A 316 -3.73 21.15 0.28
CA ASN A 316 -4.64 22.01 -0.46
C ASN A 316 -6.03 22.08 0.18
N GLN A 317 -6.57 20.94 0.62
CA GLN A 317 -7.85 20.90 1.35
C GLN A 317 -7.75 21.64 2.69
N LEU A 318 -6.63 21.51 3.40
CA LEU A 318 -6.38 22.23 4.64
C LEU A 318 -6.37 23.75 4.41
N LYS A 319 -5.64 24.24 3.40
CA LYS A 319 -5.62 25.67 3.02
C LYS A 319 -7.02 26.19 2.68
N LEU A 320 -7.80 25.43 1.90
CA LEU A 320 -9.16 25.81 1.53
C LEU A 320 -10.07 25.89 2.76
N LEU A 321 -9.95 24.93 3.67
CA LEU A 321 -10.75 24.87 4.88
C LEU A 321 -10.37 26.00 5.86
N GLU A 322 -9.09 26.28 6.02
CA GLU A 322 -8.61 27.44 6.78
C GLU A 322 -9.14 28.76 6.21
N ALA A 323 -9.11 28.92 4.89
CA ALA A 323 -9.64 30.11 4.23
C ALA A 323 -11.17 30.25 4.41
N GLN A 324 -11.90 29.14 4.51
CA GLN A 324 -13.33 29.15 4.87
C GLN A 324 -13.53 29.58 6.33
N TYR A 325 -12.77 29.01 7.27
CA TYR A 325 -12.86 29.40 8.68
C TYR A 325 -12.49 30.86 8.92
N ARG A 326 -11.46 31.38 8.23
CA ARG A 326 -11.11 32.80 8.32
C ARG A 326 -12.23 33.70 7.83
N ARG A 327 -12.90 33.34 6.72
CA ARG A 327 -14.07 34.08 6.21
C ARG A 327 -15.25 34.04 7.17
N GLU A 328 -15.52 32.89 7.77
CA GLU A 328 -16.60 32.77 8.76
C GLU A 328 -16.31 33.59 10.03
N LEU A 329 -15.04 33.61 10.47
CA LEU A 329 -14.61 34.46 11.58
C LEU A 329 -14.75 35.95 11.25
N GLN A 330 -14.32 36.38 10.06
CA GLN A 330 -14.48 37.76 9.60
C GLN A 330 -15.95 38.17 9.51
N ALA A 331 -16.82 37.32 8.94
CA ALA A 331 -18.25 37.60 8.89
C ALA A 331 -18.85 37.75 10.29
N LYS A 332 -18.39 36.94 11.26
CA LYS A 332 -18.80 37.08 12.66
C LYS A 332 -18.25 38.35 13.31
N ASP A 333 -17.02 38.77 12.98
CA ASP A 333 -16.45 40.04 13.45
C ASP A 333 -17.21 41.24 12.89
N ASP A 334 -17.63 41.19 11.62
CA ASP A 334 -18.47 42.21 10.98
C ASP A 334 -19.85 42.29 11.64
N ASP A 335 -20.47 41.14 11.94
CA ASP A 335 -21.73 41.09 12.71
C ASP A 335 -21.55 41.72 14.09
N ILE A 336 -20.45 41.43 14.79
CA ILE A 336 -20.13 42.04 16.10
C ILE A 336 -20.00 43.55 15.98
N ILE A 337 -19.33 44.06 14.94
CA ILE A 337 -19.19 45.50 14.68
C ILE A 337 -20.56 46.13 14.41
N PHE A 338 -21.39 45.49 13.58
CA PHE A 338 -22.74 45.94 13.26
C PHE A 338 -23.60 46.05 14.53
N TYR A 339 -23.62 45.02 15.37
CA TYR A 339 -24.36 45.02 16.64
C TYR A 339 -23.84 46.10 17.61
N ARG A 340 -22.52 46.31 17.70
CA ARG A 340 -21.93 47.41 18.50
C ARG A 340 -22.36 48.79 18.00
N HIS A 341 -22.43 48.98 16.69
CA HIS A 341 -22.87 50.24 16.10
C HIS A 341 -24.36 50.49 16.38
N GLN A 342 -25.21 49.47 16.22
CA GLN A 342 -26.64 49.56 16.55
C GLN A 342 -26.86 49.94 18.03
N SER A 343 -26.10 49.32 18.95
CA SER A 343 -26.15 49.65 20.38
C SER A 343 -25.72 51.10 20.66
N THR A 344 -24.70 51.59 19.97
CA THR A 344 -24.24 53.00 20.09
C THR A 344 -25.30 53.98 19.59
N ASN A 345 -25.95 53.68 18.46
CA ASN A 345 -27.02 54.52 17.92
C ASN A 345 -28.24 54.59 18.84
N LEU A 346 -28.60 53.47 19.49
CA LEU A 346 -29.65 53.45 20.50
C LEU A 346 -29.32 54.37 21.69
N LEU A 347 -28.06 54.36 22.15
CA LEU A 347 -27.61 55.26 23.22
C LEU A 347 -27.65 56.74 22.81
N GLU A 348 -27.30 57.06 21.56
CA GLU A 348 -27.40 58.41 21.01
C GLU A 348 -28.86 58.89 20.89
N ILE A 349 -29.78 58.03 20.45
CA ILE A 349 -31.22 58.34 20.41
C ILE A 349 -31.74 58.65 21.82
N ILE A 350 -31.36 57.85 22.81
CA ILE A 350 -31.72 58.09 24.22
C ILE A 350 -31.16 59.44 24.67
N ARG A 351 -29.90 59.75 24.34
CA ARG A 351 -29.27 61.04 24.65
C ARG A 351 -30.00 62.23 24.02
N GLN A 352 -30.39 62.12 22.75
CA GLN A 352 -31.12 63.16 22.02
C GLN A 352 -32.55 63.37 22.56
N GLN A 353 -33.18 62.32 23.10
CA GLN A 353 -34.46 62.44 23.78
C GLN A 353 -34.32 63.10 25.15
N THR A 354 -33.19 62.92 25.85
CA THR A 354 -32.93 63.59 27.13
C THR A 354 -32.50 65.06 27.00
N THR A 355 -32.13 65.54 25.81
CA THR A 355 -31.73 66.94 25.56
C THR A 355 -32.84 67.81 24.96
N ARG A 356 -34.04 67.28 24.71
CA ARG A 356 -35.21 68.10 24.35
C ARG A 356 -35.86 68.68 25.62
N PRO A 357 -35.97 70.02 25.78
CA PRO A 357 -36.75 70.59 26.86
C PRO A 357 -38.24 70.26 26.63
N ILE A 358 -38.87 69.60 27.59
CA ILE A 358 -40.30 69.30 27.58
C ILE A 358 -41.05 70.62 27.88
N THR A 359 -41.68 71.25 26.89
CA THR A 359 -42.66 72.32 27.11
C THR A 359 -44.04 71.71 27.37
N VAL A 360 -44.55 71.88 28.60
CA VAL A 360 -45.76 71.21 29.14
C VAL A 360 -47.05 71.97 28.80
N GLU A 361 -47.19 72.56 27.61
CA GLU A 361 -48.33 73.46 27.33
C GLU A 361 -49.32 73.00 26.25
N HIS A 362 -49.29 71.74 25.81
CA HIS A 362 -50.26 71.30 24.80
C HIS A 362 -50.79 69.86 24.84
N ILE A 363 -50.76 69.15 25.97
CA ILE A 363 -51.51 67.87 26.10
C ILE A 363 -52.24 67.81 27.46
N MET A 364 -52.76 68.96 27.91
CA MET A 364 -53.64 69.09 29.07
C MET A 364 -55.11 69.33 28.63
N SER A 365 -55.56 68.72 27.53
CA SER A 365 -56.96 68.83 27.07
C SER A 365 -57.66 67.52 26.69
N GLU A 366 -57.03 66.35 26.86
CA GLU A 366 -57.70 65.05 26.55
C GLU A 366 -57.85 64.11 27.76
N ILE A 367 -57.61 64.59 28.99
CA ILE A 367 -57.68 63.77 30.21
C ILE A 367 -58.76 64.29 31.17
N TYR A 368 -59.96 64.53 30.65
CA TYR A 368 -61.17 64.66 31.46
C TYR A 368 -62.22 63.71 30.89
N ASN A 369 -61.97 62.40 31.06
CA ASN A 369 -62.96 61.33 31.22
C ASN A 369 -62.24 59.98 31.09
N ASN A 370 -61.79 59.46 32.24
CA ASN A 370 -61.98 58.08 32.71
C ASN A 370 -60.86 57.69 33.68
N ASP A 371 -61.24 57.63 34.96
CA ASP A 371 -60.69 56.87 36.09
C ASP A 371 -59.17 56.66 36.18
N PHE A 372 -58.53 57.60 36.89
CA PHE A 372 -57.28 57.39 37.58
C PHE A 372 -57.50 56.58 38.88
N LYS A 373 -57.05 55.32 38.90
CA LYS A 373 -56.42 54.74 40.09
C LYS A 373 -54.91 54.70 39.85
N GLU A 374 -54.26 55.71 40.40
CA GLU A 374 -52.83 55.82 40.75
C GLU A 374 -51.83 54.99 39.93
N VAL A 375 -51.27 55.66 38.94
CA VAL A 375 -49.99 55.33 38.32
C VAL A 375 -48.88 55.45 39.38
N ASN A 376 -48.34 54.32 39.80
CA ASN A 376 -47.22 54.24 40.73
C ASN A 376 -45.90 54.56 39.99
N ILE A 377 -45.26 55.66 40.36
CA ILE A 377 -44.04 56.22 39.76
C ILE A 377 -42.80 55.32 40.01
N GLY A 378 -42.94 54.20 40.73
CA GLY A 378 -41.89 53.16 40.83
C GLY A 378 -41.67 52.30 39.57
N ASN A 379 -42.60 52.30 38.61
CA ASN A 379 -42.57 51.33 37.50
C ASN A 379 -41.90 51.82 36.20
N PHE A 380 -41.50 53.09 36.10
CA PHE A 380 -40.76 53.59 34.93
C PHE A 380 -39.24 53.46 35.09
N ALA A 381 -38.72 53.41 36.32
CA ALA A 381 -37.30 53.14 36.56
C ALA A 381 -36.96 51.63 36.42
N ASN A 382 -37.88 50.74 36.82
CA ASN A 382 -37.65 49.29 36.78
C ASN A 382 -37.82 48.66 35.39
N LYS A 383 -38.63 49.24 34.49
CA LYS A 383 -38.77 48.67 33.13
C LYS A 383 -37.54 48.87 32.26
N ASN A 384 -36.74 49.91 32.48
CA ASN A 384 -35.49 50.11 31.75
C ASN A 384 -34.30 49.35 32.36
N SER A 385 -34.31 49.06 33.67
CA SER A 385 -33.33 48.14 34.26
C SER A 385 -33.60 46.68 33.85
N ASP A 386 -34.86 46.25 33.81
CA ASP A 386 -35.20 44.86 33.47
C ASP A 386 -34.90 44.52 32.00
N TYR A 387 -35.10 45.45 31.06
CA TYR A 387 -34.73 45.23 29.66
C TYR A 387 -33.21 45.28 29.41
N ALA A 388 -32.48 46.15 30.14
CA ALA A 388 -31.02 46.22 30.05
C ALA A 388 -30.33 45.02 30.73
N GLN A 389 -30.92 44.50 31.81
CA GLN A 389 -30.40 43.36 32.56
C GLN A 389 -30.80 42.02 31.92
N GLN A 390 -31.96 41.94 31.25
CA GLN A 390 -32.32 40.79 30.39
C GLN A 390 -31.43 40.72 29.13
N GLN A 391 -31.10 41.84 28.48
CA GLN A 391 -30.14 41.81 27.36
C GLN A 391 -28.70 41.59 27.83
N ALA A 392 -28.25 42.20 28.93
CA ALA A 392 -26.90 41.95 29.46
C ALA A 392 -26.70 40.49 29.91
N ASN A 393 -27.72 39.86 30.53
CA ASN A 393 -27.66 38.45 30.91
C ASN A 393 -27.80 37.48 29.71
N GLN A 394 -28.33 37.95 28.57
CA GLN A 394 -28.41 37.16 27.34
C GLN A 394 -27.11 37.22 26.51
N TYR A 395 -26.28 38.26 26.69
CA TYR A 395 -25.07 38.48 25.88
C TYR A 395 -23.73 38.31 26.62
N ILE A 396 -23.71 38.16 27.95
CA ILE A 396 -22.47 37.83 28.70
C ILE A 396 -22.10 36.32 28.59
N HIS A 397 -22.97 35.46 28.08
CA HIS A 397 -22.76 34.00 28.07
C HIS A 397 -22.11 33.38 26.80
N ILE A 398 -21.59 34.17 25.85
CA ILE A 398 -21.05 33.61 24.58
C ILE A 398 -19.52 33.65 24.47
N SER A 399 -18.78 34.15 25.47
CA SER A 399 -17.31 34.01 25.50
C SER A 399 -16.79 32.87 26.39
N GLU A 400 -17.66 32.01 26.93
CA GLU A 400 -17.20 30.82 27.64
C GLU A 400 -16.51 29.86 26.65
N GLN A 401 -15.18 29.78 26.79
CA GLN A 401 -14.24 28.78 26.28
C GLN A 401 -14.90 27.56 25.61
N LYS A 402 -14.44 27.23 24.38
CA LYS A 402 -14.67 25.93 23.74
C LYS A 402 -14.16 24.81 24.66
N GLN A 403 -15.01 24.33 25.56
CA GLN A 403 -14.71 23.16 26.39
C GLN A 403 -14.58 21.94 25.49
N THR A 404 -13.53 21.17 25.72
CA THR A 404 -13.25 19.90 25.05
C THR A 404 -14.26 18.81 25.48
N LEU A 405 -14.29 17.70 24.73
CA LEU A 405 -15.03 16.49 25.13
C LEU A 405 -14.64 16.09 26.58
N ALA A 406 -13.35 16.03 26.90
CA ALA A 406 -12.89 15.71 28.25
C ALA A 406 -13.47 16.63 29.36
N GLU A 407 -13.65 17.93 29.09
CA GLU A 407 -14.22 18.87 30.07
C GLU A 407 -15.73 18.68 30.27
N ALA A 408 -16.46 18.37 29.20
CA ALA A 408 -17.89 18.07 29.31
C ALA A 408 -18.15 16.76 30.07
N ALA A 409 -17.31 15.75 29.82
CA ALA A 409 -17.28 14.50 30.57
C ALA A 409 -17.04 14.74 32.07
N ALA A 410 -15.98 15.49 32.39
CA ALA A 410 -15.64 15.82 33.77
C ALA A 410 -16.78 16.56 34.49
N LYS A 411 -17.53 17.42 33.77
CA LYS A 411 -18.71 18.09 34.34
C LYS A 411 -19.85 17.12 34.64
N ILE A 412 -20.18 16.22 33.71
CA ILE A 412 -21.23 15.21 33.91
C ILE A 412 -20.86 14.27 35.07
N GLN A 413 -19.60 13.83 35.13
CA GLN A 413 -19.11 12.98 36.21
C GLN A 413 -19.16 13.66 37.58
N ARG A 414 -18.82 14.96 37.66
CA ARG A 414 -18.93 15.74 38.90
C ARG A 414 -20.37 15.82 39.39
N LEU A 415 -21.33 16.10 38.50
CA LEU A 415 -22.76 16.14 38.86
C LEU A 415 -23.24 14.79 39.38
N LEU A 416 -22.86 13.69 38.72
CA LEU A 416 -23.24 12.35 39.17
C LEU A 416 -22.61 11.98 40.53
N LYS A 417 -21.36 12.40 40.77
CA LYS A 417 -20.68 12.20 42.05
C LYS A 417 -21.29 13.05 43.17
N GLU A 418 -21.69 14.29 42.87
CA GLU A 418 -22.39 15.17 43.80
C GLU A 418 -23.75 14.59 44.19
N LEU A 419 -24.49 14.06 43.21
CA LEU A 419 -25.74 13.36 43.48
C LEU A 419 -25.54 12.11 44.33
N GLU A 420 -24.48 11.33 44.11
CA GLU A 420 -24.18 10.15 44.93
C GLU A 420 -23.81 10.50 46.37
N GLN A 421 -23.19 11.67 46.60
CA GLN A 421 -22.93 12.18 47.95
C GLN A 421 -24.21 12.64 48.65
N ASN A 422 -25.12 13.28 47.92
CA ASN A 422 -26.37 13.83 48.46
C ASN A 422 -27.51 12.81 48.55
N LYS A 423 -27.51 11.80 47.68
CA LYS A 423 -28.54 10.74 47.59
C LYS A 423 -27.92 9.42 47.10
N PRO A 424 -27.29 8.64 47.98
CA PRO A 424 -26.53 7.43 47.62
C PRO A 424 -27.37 6.30 46.97
N ALA A 425 -28.69 6.31 47.19
CA ALA A 425 -29.64 5.32 46.65
C ALA A 425 -30.38 5.81 45.39
N ALA A 426 -29.90 6.86 44.72
CA ALA A 426 -30.54 7.39 43.51
C ALA A 426 -30.58 6.33 42.39
N ASN A 427 -31.75 6.08 41.82
CA ASN A 427 -31.90 5.16 40.68
C ASN A 427 -31.43 5.80 39.36
N GLU A 428 -31.28 5.02 38.30
CA GLU A 428 -30.75 5.52 37.01
C GLU A 428 -31.56 6.68 36.42
N ASN A 429 -32.89 6.66 36.55
CA ASN A 429 -33.75 7.73 36.06
C ASN A 429 -33.55 9.04 36.85
N GLU A 430 -33.39 8.94 38.17
CA GLU A 430 -33.10 10.09 39.02
C GLU A 430 -31.73 10.71 38.69
N LYS A 431 -30.73 9.87 38.39
CA LYS A 431 -29.40 10.32 37.93
C LYS A 431 -29.49 11.05 36.58
N ILE A 432 -30.29 10.54 35.64
CA ILE A 432 -30.52 11.16 34.32
C ILE A 432 -31.27 12.50 34.46
N CYS A 433 -32.32 12.56 35.27
CA CYS A 433 -33.08 13.80 35.51
C CYS A 433 -32.20 14.88 36.14
N TYR A 434 -31.45 14.54 37.19
CA TYR A 434 -30.58 15.50 37.86
C TYR A 434 -29.56 16.14 36.91
N VAL A 435 -28.85 15.34 36.11
CA VAL A 435 -27.90 15.88 35.13
C VAL A 435 -28.62 16.72 34.07
N ASN A 436 -29.84 16.35 33.68
CA ASN A 436 -30.63 17.13 32.73
C ASN A 436 -31.06 18.50 33.26
N ASP A 437 -31.40 18.57 34.55
CA ASP A 437 -31.85 19.81 35.20
C ASP A 437 -30.66 20.74 35.50
N GLU A 438 -29.51 20.18 35.87
CA GLU A 438 -28.27 20.91 36.20
C GLU A 438 -27.43 21.30 34.97
N THR A 439 -27.88 20.97 33.75
CA THR A 439 -27.15 21.30 32.51
C THR A 439 -27.95 22.22 31.58
N THR A 440 -27.27 23.27 31.08
CA THR A 440 -27.91 24.28 30.24
C THR A 440 -28.14 23.79 28.80
N PRO A 441 -29.14 24.32 28.07
CA PRO A 441 -29.37 23.98 26.66
C PRO A 441 -28.16 24.23 25.75
N ASN A 442 -27.35 25.25 26.06
CA ASN A 442 -26.11 25.54 25.35
C ASN A 442 -25.05 24.45 25.59
N PHE A 443 -24.91 24.00 26.84
CA PHE A 443 -24.02 22.89 27.18
C PHE A 443 -24.43 21.61 26.45
N LYS A 444 -25.72 21.23 26.47
CA LYS A 444 -26.24 20.05 25.77
C LYS A 444 -25.93 20.09 24.27
N ARG A 445 -26.20 21.21 23.59
CA ARG A 445 -25.90 21.39 22.15
C ARG A 445 -24.40 21.26 21.84
N ARG A 446 -23.53 21.79 22.70
CA ARG A 446 -22.08 21.69 22.53
C ARG A 446 -21.57 20.26 22.70
N VAL A 447 -22.11 19.51 23.66
CA VAL A 447 -21.79 18.09 23.84
C VAL A 447 -22.26 17.27 22.64
N ILE A 448 -23.48 17.48 22.16
CA ILE A 448 -23.98 16.81 20.94
C ILE A 448 -23.09 17.13 19.74
N GLY A 449 -22.75 18.41 19.52
CA GLY A 449 -21.92 18.83 18.39
C GLY A 449 -20.50 18.26 18.43
N ALA A 450 -19.92 18.13 19.62
CA ALA A 450 -18.61 17.49 19.81
C ALA A 450 -18.66 15.98 19.57
N LEU A 451 -19.80 15.33 19.85
CA LEU A 451 -20.00 13.89 19.69
C LEU A 451 -20.41 13.46 18.28
N GLN A 452 -21.14 14.30 17.53
CA GLN A 452 -21.47 14.04 16.12
C GLN A 452 -20.23 14.00 15.21
N GLY A 453 -19.06 14.45 15.72
CA GLY A 453 -17.76 14.31 15.06
C GLY A 453 -16.91 13.11 15.51
N GLY A 454 -17.37 12.29 16.46
CA GLY A 454 -16.63 11.15 17.03
C GLY A 454 -17.39 9.82 16.95
N SER A 455 -16.67 8.69 16.86
CA SER A 455 -17.25 7.34 16.86
C SER A 455 -17.69 6.91 18.27
N GLU A 456 -18.43 5.80 18.38
CA GLU A 456 -18.91 5.26 19.67
C GLU A 456 -17.76 4.97 20.67
N ALA A 457 -16.55 4.70 20.18
CA ALA A 457 -15.35 4.56 20.99
C ALA A 457 -14.93 5.85 21.71
N ALA A 458 -15.16 7.02 21.11
CA ALA A 458 -14.88 8.31 21.75
C ALA A 458 -15.86 8.58 22.91
N ILE A 459 -17.04 7.96 22.93
CA ILE A 459 -18.01 8.05 24.04
C ILE A 459 -17.55 7.19 25.22
N GLU A 460 -16.94 6.03 24.94
CA GLU A 460 -16.39 5.14 25.98
C GLU A 460 -15.17 5.78 26.65
N GLU A 461 -14.30 6.43 25.87
CA GLU A 461 -13.18 7.24 26.39
C GLU A 461 -13.68 8.50 27.12
N PHE A 462 -14.76 9.14 26.62
CA PHE A 462 -15.37 10.32 27.24
C PHE A 462 -15.91 10.02 28.64
N LEU A 463 -16.50 8.86 28.89
CA LEU A 463 -17.17 8.57 30.16
C LEU A 463 -16.37 7.72 31.14
N ASP A 464 -15.04 7.64 31.01
CA ASP A 464 -14.14 6.73 31.74
C ASP A 464 -14.66 6.28 33.13
N ASN A 465 -15.02 4.98 33.21
CA ASN A 465 -15.53 4.24 34.39
C ASN A 465 -16.90 4.69 34.98
N SER A 466 -17.52 3.77 35.77
CA SER A 466 -18.72 3.72 36.63
C SER A 466 -20.02 4.40 36.17
N TYR A 467 -19.93 5.47 35.38
CA TYR A 467 -21.02 6.27 34.85
C TYR A 467 -21.25 6.08 33.34
N ILE A 468 -20.45 5.25 32.65
CA ILE A 468 -20.53 5.04 31.19
C ILE A 468 -21.96 4.75 30.71
N ASN A 469 -22.65 3.79 31.31
CA ASN A 469 -24.00 3.40 30.88
C ASN A 469 -25.02 4.53 31.10
N ILE A 470 -24.92 5.24 32.24
CA ILE A 470 -25.81 6.35 32.59
C ILE A 470 -25.52 7.56 31.68
N GLY A 471 -24.25 7.88 31.44
CA GLY A 471 -23.87 8.96 30.52
C GLY A 471 -24.26 8.67 29.07
N LYS A 472 -24.16 7.41 28.61
CA LYS A 472 -24.70 6.99 27.29
C LYS A 472 -26.20 7.27 27.21
N ALA A 473 -26.97 6.98 28.26
CA ALA A 473 -28.41 7.25 28.29
C ALA A 473 -28.74 8.74 28.28
N ILE A 474 -28.04 9.56 29.08
CA ILE A 474 -28.19 11.03 29.13
C ILE A 474 -27.96 11.64 27.74
N ILE A 475 -26.83 11.30 27.13
CA ILE A 475 -26.43 11.83 25.82
C ILE A 475 -27.38 11.38 24.72
N LYS A 476 -27.81 10.11 24.72
CA LYS A 476 -28.79 9.60 23.75
C LYS A 476 -30.12 10.36 23.84
N GLY A 477 -30.58 10.68 25.04
CA GLY A 477 -31.77 11.52 25.25
C GLY A 477 -31.63 12.93 24.70
N TRP A 478 -30.41 13.49 24.67
CA TRP A 478 -30.15 14.79 24.04
C TRP A 478 -30.15 14.73 22.51
N ILE A 479 -29.68 13.63 21.92
CA ILE A 479 -29.61 13.44 20.46
C ILE A 479 -30.99 13.10 19.87
N LYS A 480 -31.78 12.30 20.59
CA LYS A 480 -33.15 11.91 20.21
C LYS A 480 -34.10 12.23 21.36
N PRO A 481 -34.53 13.49 21.51
CA PRO A 481 -35.60 13.82 22.45
C PRO A 481 -36.88 13.12 21.95
N ASN A 482 -37.45 12.27 22.81
CA ASN A 482 -38.73 11.58 22.54
C ASN A 482 -39.89 12.56 22.38
#